data_AF-A0A960SAS7-F1
#
_entry.id   AF-A0A960SAS7-F1
#
_cell.length_a   1.000
_cell.length_b   1.000
_cell.length_c   1.000
_cell.angle_alpha   90.00
_cell.angle_beta   90.00
_cell.angle_gamma   90.00
#
_symmetry.space_group_name_H-M   'P 1'
#
loop_
_entity.id
_entity.type
_entity.pdbx_description
1 polymer ?
#
loop_
_entity_poly.entity_id
_entity_poly.type
_entity_poly.pdbx_seq_one_letter_code
_entity_poly.pdbx_strand_id
1 'polypeptide(L)' 'MTIERNPETGQVSWNRDDFTEYHLTGTDVYGKRYKRVVKRWEHVWHYNIYRGTCWGVKPDGKRVRLVEYYN' A
#
# COMPACT_ATOMS: atom_id res chain seq x y z
N MET A 1 5.44 -12.88 9.57
CA MET A 1 5.39 -11.78 8.59
C MET A 1 6.79 -11.30 8.26
N THR A 2 7.20 -11.53 7.01
CA THR A 2 8.45 -11.02 6.45
C THR A 2 8.04 -10.07 5.32
N ILE A 3 8.42 -8.80 5.43
CA ILE A 3 8.41 -7.88 4.28
C ILE A 3 9.81 -7.92 3.70
N GLU A 4 9.91 -8.38 2.47
CA GLU A 4 11.16 -8.39 1.73
C GLU A 4 11.22 -7.16 0.85
N ARG A 5 12.32 -6.40 0.98
CA ARG A 5 12.58 -5.22 0.15
C ARG A 5 13.85 -5.50 -0.62
N ASN A 6 13.73 -5.68 -1.93
CA ASN A 6 14.88 -5.84 -2.80
C ASN A 6 15.53 -4.46 -3.01
N PRO A 7 16.77 -4.23 -2.53
CA PRO A 7 17.43 -2.93 -2.63
C PRO A 7 17.85 -2.57 -4.06
N GLU A 8 18.04 -3.57 -4.93
CA GLU A 8 18.50 -3.38 -6.32
C GLU A 8 17.35 -2.99 -7.25
N THR A 9 16.18 -3.60 -7.05
CA THR A 9 15.00 -3.37 -7.90
C THR A 9 13.96 -2.44 -7.27
N GLY A 10 14.07 -2.15 -5.97
CA GLY A 10 13.04 -1.46 -5.21
C GLY A 10 11.76 -2.28 -5.00
N GLN A 11 11.74 -3.54 -5.45
CA GLN A 11 10.57 -4.41 -5.31
C GLN A 11 10.31 -4.73 -3.84
N VAL A 12 9.04 -4.64 -3.44
CA VAL A 12 8.59 -5.02 -2.11
C VAL A 12 7.66 -6.21 -2.22
N SER A 13 7.92 -7.26 -1.44
CA SER A 13 7.16 -8.51 -1.42
C SER A 13 6.71 -8.82 0.01
N TRP A 14 5.50 -9.37 0.14
CA TRP A 14 4.93 -9.80 1.42
C TRP A 14 3.90 -10.90 1.19
N ASN A 15 3.60 -11.67 2.23
CA ASN A 15 2.45 -12.57 2.18
C ASN A 15 1.16 -11.76 2.38
N ARG A 16 0.22 -11.90 1.45
CA ARG A 16 -1.11 -11.28 1.53
C ARG A 16 -1.82 -11.63 2.83
N ASP A 17 -1.70 -12.87 3.30
CA ASP A 17 -2.41 -13.39 4.47
C ASP A 17 -1.92 -12.77 5.79
N ASP A 18 -0.80 -12.02 5.76
CA ASP A 18 -0.33 -11.25 6.90
C ASP A 18 -1.20 -10.00 7.19
N PHE A 19 -2.12 -9.64 6.28
CA PHE A 19 -2.91 -8.41 6.37
C PHE A 19 -4.42 -8.64 6.23
N THR A 20 -5.20 -7.92 7.03
CA THR A 20 -6.67 -7.95 6.99
C THR A 20 -7.25 -6.94 6.00
N GLU A 21 -6.57 -5.81 5.82
CA GLU A 21 -6.93 -4.75 4.89
C GLU A 21 -5.73 -3.88 4.53
N TYR A 22 -5.91 -3.04 3.53
CA TYR A 22 -4.93 -2.10 3.02
C TYR A 22 -5.48 -0.68 3.08
N HIS A 23 -4.69 0.22 3.63
CA HIS A 23 -5.03 1.64 3.71
C HIS A 23 -4.22 2.40 2.68
N LEU A 24 -4.94 3.16 1.86
CA LEU A 24 -4.43 3.97 0.77
C LEU A 24 -4.57 5.43 1.18
N THR A 25 -3.48 6.16 1.17
CA THR A 25 -3.49 7.61 1.38
C THR A 25 -2.67 8.25 0.28
N GLY A 26 -3.23 9.24 -0.41
CA GLY A 26 -2.52 9.85 -1.51
C GLY A 26 -3.24 11.01 -2.14
N THR A 27 -2.72 11.37 -3.30
CA THR A 27 -3.19 12.43 -4.16
C THR A 27 -3.31 11.84 -5.56
N ASP A 28 -4.41 12.13 -6.26
CA ASP A 28 -4.55 11.75 -7.66
C ASP A 28 -3.76 12.70 -8.58
N VAL A 29 -3.79 12.41 -9.88
CA VAL A 29 -3.11 13.21 -10.92
C VAL A 29 -3.59 14.66 -10.99
N TYR A 30 -4.76 14.97 -10.42
CA TYR A 30 -5.34 16.32 -10.38
C TYR A 30 -5.06 17.05 -9.07
N GLY A 31 -4.24 16.48 -8.18
CA GLY A 31 -3.91 17.10 -6.89
C GLY A 31 -4.99 16.91 -5.83
N LYS A 32 -6.04 16.10 -6.08
CA LYS A 32 -7.08 15.82 -5.09
C LYS A 32 -6.61 14.73 -4.13
N ARG A 33 -6.67 15.04 -2.83
CA ARG A 33 -6.33 14.10 -1.76
C ARG A 33 -7.42 13.04 -1.60
N TYR A 34 -7.02 11.82 -1.30
CA TYR A 34 -7.93 10.73 -0.97
C TYR A 34 -7.39 9.83 0.14
N LYS A 35 -8.33 9.17 0.82
CA LYS A 35 -8.08 8.07 1.74
C LYS A 35 -9.05 6.95 1.41
N ARG A 36 -8.54 5.73 1.26
CA ARG A 36 -9.33 4.54 0.94
C ARG A 36 -8.87 3.35 1.78
N VAL A 37 -9.80 2.45 2.04
CA VAL A 37 -9.54 1.17 2.70
C VAL A 37 -10.06 0.07 1.78
N VAL A 38 -9.23 -0.94 1.52
CA VAL A 38 -9.59 -2.08 0.67
C VAL A 38 -9.14 -3.39 1.32
N LYS A 39 -9.93 -4.45 1.16
CA LYS A 39 -9.63 -5.77 1.78
C LYS A 39 -8.71 -6.65 0.93
N ARG A 40 -8.43 -6.25 -0.31
CA ARG A 40 -7.73 -7.06 -1.32
C ARG A 40 -6.63 -6.22 -1.95
N TRP A 41 -5.44 -6.80 -2.09
CA TRP A 41 -4.28 -6.11 -2.64
C TRP A 41 -4.47 -5.79 -4.12
N GLU A 42 -5.14 -6.66 -4.86
CA GLU A 42 -5.47 -6.50 -6.27
C GLU A 42 -6.29 -5.23 -6.51
N HIS A 43 -7.12 -4.82 -5.54
CA HIS A 43 -7.88 -3.58 -5.64
C HIS A 43 -6.99 -2.35 -5.50
N VAL A 44 -5.86 -2.44 -4.79
CA VAL A 44 -4.88 -1.34 -4.69
C VAL A 44 -4.32 -0.98 -6.05
N TRP A 45 -4.08 -1.97 -6.91
CA TRP A 45 -3.50 -1.79 -8.24
C TRP A 45 -4.44 -1.05 -9.19
N HIS A 46 -5.74 -1.13 -8.94
CA HIS A 46 -6.75 -0.40 -9.72
C HIS A 46 -6.91 1.06 -9.28
N TYR A 47 -6.29 1.48 -8.17
CA TYR A 47 -6.22 2.90 -7.83
C TYR A 47 -5.04 3.53 -8.57
N ASN A 48 -5.32 4.57 -9.36
CA ASN A 48 -4.29 5.39 -9.98
C ASN A 48 -3.68 6.32 -8.92
N ILE A 49 -2.73 5.79 -8.15
CA ILE A 49 -2.02 6.51 -7.10
C ILE A 49 -0.93 7.35 -7.74
N TYR A 50 -1.15 8.67 -7.87
CA TYR A 50 -0.15 9.57 -8.41
C TYR A 50 0.96 9.84 -7.38
N ARG A 51 0.59 10.23 -6.15
CA ARG A 51 1.52 10.37 -5.02
C ARG A 51 0.87 9.84 -3.77
N GLY A 52 1.55 8.99 -3.00
CA GLY A 52 0.94 8.47 -1.78
C GLY A 52 1.65 7.28 -1.17
N THR A 53 0.97 6.64 -0.23
CA THR A 53 1.49 5.51 0.54
C THR A 53 0.42 4.45 0.69
N CYS A 54 0.82 3.20 0.48
CA CYS A 54 0.03 2.01 0.77
C CYS A 54 0.52 1.39 2.07
N TRP A 55 -0.43 1.10 2.96
CA TRP A 55 -0.19 0.47 4.25
C TRP A 55 -0.95 -0.84 4.32
N GLY A 56 -0.30 -1.91 4.76
CA GLY A 56 -0.97 -3.14 5.17
C GLY A 56 -1.35 -3.05 6.65
N VAL A 57 -2.58 -3.43 6.97
CA VAL A 57 -3.09 -3.48 8.35
C VAL A 57 -3.09 -4.92 8.82
N LYS A 58 -2.39 -5.18 9.92
CA LYS A 58 -2.29 -6.49 10.55
C LYS A 58 -3.56 -6.83 11.34
N PRO A 59 -3.78 -8.11 11.68
CA PRO A 59 -4.85 -8.51 12.59
C PRO A 59 -4.81 -7.82 13.97
N ASP A 60 -3.63 -7.43 14.44
CA ASP A 60 -3.42 -6.68 15.69
C ASP A 60 -3.69 -5.16 15.56
N GLY A 61 -4.12 -4.70 14.37
CA GLY A 61 -4.41 -3.31 14.08
C GLY A 61 -3.18 -2.46 13.74
N LYS A 62 -1.95 -3.00 13.86
CA LYS A 62 -0.75 -2.26 13.49
C LYS A 62 -0.65 -2.11 11.97
N ARG A 63 -0.22 -0.92 11.54
CA ARG A 63 0.00 -0.62 10.12
C ARG A 63 1.46 -0.77 9.77
N VAL A 64 1.73 -1.31 8.59
CA VAL A 64 3.08 -1.39 8.05
C VAL A 64 3.09 -0.78 6.65
N ARG A 65 4.05 0.11 6.42
CA ARG A 65 4.24 0.73 5.10
C ARG A 65 4.71 -0.31 4.10
N LEU A 66 3.97 -0.48 3.02
CA LEU A 66 4.29 -1.42 1.95
C LEU A 66 5.01 -0.68 0.82
N VAL A 67 4.26 0.20 0.15
CA VAL A 67 4.70 0.91 -1.05
C VAL A 67 4.53 2.40 -0.84
N GLU A 68 5.45 3.17 -1.41
CA GLU A 68 5.40 4.63 -1.43
C GLU A 68 5.58 5.09 -2.88
N TYR A 69 4.67 5.95 -3.32
CA TYR A 69 4.60 6.46 -4.68
C TYR A 69 5.03 7.92 -4.68
N TYR A 70 6.18 8.18 -5.29
CA TYR A 70 6.71 9.51 -5.53
C TYR A 70 6.83 9.69 -7.04
N ASN A 71 5.93 10.47 -7.62
CA ASN A 71 5.94 10.89 -9.02
C ASN A 71 6.37 12.35 -9.11
#